data_AF-M2LY71-F1
#
_entry.id   AF-M2LY71-F1
#
_cell.length_a   1.000
_cell.length_b   1.000
_cell.length_c   1.000
_cell.angle_alpha   90.00
_cell.angle_beta   90.00
_cell.angle_gamma   90.00
#
_symmetry.space_group_name_H-M   'P 1'
#
loop_
_entity.id
_entity.type
_entity.pdbx_description
1 polymer ?
#
loop_
_entity_poly.entity_id
_entity_poly.type
_entity_poly.pdbx_seq_one_letter_code
_entity_poly.pdbx_strand_id
1 'polypeptide(L)'
;MPGHARSSSFAAHTQPIQRKYAPPFAKQGPAEGASDQRAACNSAHWPQHNPAQRGQGQQRQAQQAQGQPRQGQHGQGQQGQQSVPNEQSVPNQPSAPEQQPAPNQQPAPQQQPTAEVQAKPNSPSARYIRSKLCTYQVVKPIMERKHDPRSMTDGVYLIKNIKNGHVLVEKRLTLRSLARQQRIAAEIAALRQIVGGGAPYSVNFLVDEAHDTLINCTSLILEHCDRGSLCDVIEKSLAERMQLTENYVWHVLAGLSKALLFIHYGFDVDRAHIPEPTDWNTLCHLDIKPANVFLSSVNTIGPFPRVVLGDFGCVVTYKDILSGKAYRDLQKQGTPGWFPPEIKASSFGGWDGKYGMPTDIWQAGAVMQSMCRLVSNPDMTSVEKGRACGRLYSPELNGVVNACMLKDIARRPTAKDLAMELKAQTAKRGLPYELPSTK
;
A
#
# COMPACT_ATOMS: atom_id res chain seq x y z
N MET A 1 10.24 -22.82 -64.29
CA MET A 1 9.56 -21.51 -64.27
C MET A 1 8.46 -21.52 -65.31
N PRO A 2 7.30 -20.90 -65.05
CA PRO A 2 6.34 -21.12 -63.96
C PRO A 2 5.16 -22.01 -64.47
N GLY A 3 4.13 -22.39 -63.71
CA GLY A 3 3.85 -22.25 -62.28
C GLY A 3 2.38 -22.61 -62.00
N HIS A 4 2.09 -23.47 -61.01
CA HIS A 4 0.72 -23.87 -60.66
C HIS A 4 0.21 -23.11 -59.43
N ALA A 5 -0.98 -22.51 -59.53
CA ALA A 5 -1.71 -21.94 -58.41
C ALA A 5 -3.23 -22.02 -58.64
N ARG A 6 -3.92 -22.81 -57.80
CA ARG A 6 -5.36 -22.82 -57.47
C ARG A 6 -5.56 -23.88 -56.39
N SER A 7 -5.56 -23.48 -55.11
CA SER A 7 -6.75 -23.06 -54.36
C SER A 7 -7.64 -24.22 -53.92
N SER A 8 -7.33 -24.81 -52.76
CA SER A 8 -8.23 -25.67 -51.99
C SER A 8 -8.69 -24.93 -50.73
N SER A 9 -9.98 -25.00 -50.42
CA SER A 9 -10.58 -24.36 -49.25
C SER A 9 -10.55 -25.28 -48.04
N PHE A 10 -10.05 -24.80 -46.91
CA PHE A 10 -10.21 -25.47 -45.61
C PHE A 10 -11.33 -24.80 -44.80
N ALA A 11 -12.47 -25.48 -44.70
CA ALA A 11 -13.59 -25.04 -43.89
C ALA A 11 -13.35 -25.42 -42.41
N ALA A 12 -12.88 -24.47 -41.61
CA ALA A 12 -12.66 -24.68 -40.18
C ALA A 12 -14.00 -24.85 -39.41
N HIS A 13 -14.27 -26.06 -38.93
CA HIS A 13 -15.40 -26.32 -38.03
C HIS A 13 -15.14 -25.75 -36.63
N THR A 14 -15.80 -24.64 -36.29
CA THR A 14 -15.82 -24.07 -34.93
C THR A 14 -17.19 -24.28 -34.28
N GLN A 15 -17.32 -25.34 -33.46
CA GLN A 15 -18.49 -25.49 -32.59
C GLN A 15 -18.37 -24.57 -31.35
N PRO A 16 -19.39 -23.75 -31.03
CA PRO A 16 -19.34 -22.88 -29.86
C PRO A 16 -19.66 -23.66 -28.57
N ILE A 17 -18.65 -23.85 -27.71
CA ILE A 17 -18.86 -24.43 -26.37
C ILE A 17 -19.56 -23.39 -25.47
N GLN A 18 -20.90 -23.41 -25.47
CA GLN A 18 -21.70 -22.63 -24.53
C GLN A 18 -21.54 -23.14 -23.09
N ARG A 19 -20.51 -22.67 -22.39
CA ARG A 19 -20.47 -22.78 -20.92
C ARG A 19 -21.57 -21.89 -20.33
N LYS A 20 -22.52 -22.51 -19.61
CA LYS A 20 -23.51 -21.80 -18.80
C LYS A 20 -22.80 -21.10 -17.64
N TYR A 21 -22.39 -19.85 -17.84
CA TYR A 21 -21.93 -18.99 -16.75
C TYR A 21 -23.11 -18.64 -15.84
N ALA A 22 -23.09 -19.13 -14.60
CA ALA A 22 -23.86 -18.51 -13.53
C ALA A 22 -23.14 -17.20 -13.13
N PRO A 23 -23.86 -16.09 -12.92
CA PRO A 23 -23.22 -14.84 -12.49
C PRO A 23 -22.59 -15.02 -11.10
N PRO A 24 -21.40 -14.44 -10.82
CA PRO A 24 -20.63 -14.72 -9.60
C PRO A 24 -21.34 -14.29 -8.30
N PHE A 25 -22.35 -13.42 -8.39
CA PHE A 25 -23.13 -12.91 -7.25
C PHE A 25 -24.53 -13.55 -7.12
N ALA A 26 -24.76 -14.72 -7.72
CA ALA A 26 -26.02 -15.46 -7.55
C ALA A 26 -26.28 -15.80 -6.07
N LYS A 27 -27.47 -15.44 -5.56
CA LYS A 27 -27.84 -15.57 -4.15
C LYS A 27 -27.69 -17.01 -3.65
N GLN A 28 -26.89 -17.21 -2.61
CA GLN A 28 -26.84 -18.46 -1.83
C GLN A 28 -27.45 -18.23 -0.44
N GLY A 29 -28.31 -19.15 -0.01
CA GLY A 29 -28.97 -19.08 1.30
C GLY A 29 -28.00 -19.38 2.46
N PRO A 30 -28.31 -18.93 3.70
CA PRO A 30 -27.45 -19.17 4.84
C PRO A 30 -27.49 -20.63 5.29
N ALA A 31 -26.32 -21.16 5.67
CA ALA A 31 -26.21 -22.36 6.48
C ALA A 31 -25.94 -21.97 7.94
N GLU A 32 -26.63 -22.60 8.88
CA GLU A 32 -26.49 -22.31 10.32
C GLU A 32 -25.37 -23.13 10.98
N GLY A 33 -25.02 -22.74 12.21
CA GLY A 33 -23.94 -23.34 12.98
C GLY A 33 -22.98 -22.30 13.54
N ALA A 34 -23.01 -22.11 14.85
CA ALA A 34 -22.08 -21.22 15.55
C ALA A 34 -21.79 -21.76 16.96
N SER A 35 -20.52 -21.77 17.32
CA SER A 35 -20.03 -21.84 18.69
C SER A 35 -18.94 -20.78 18.86
N ASP A 36 -18.95 -20.09 20.00
CA ASP A 36 -18.05 -18.97 20.27
C ASP A 36 -16.84 -19.42 21.09
N GLN A 37 -15.65 -18.94 20.71
CA GLN A 37 -14.53 -18.79 21.63
C GLN A 37 -13.85 -17.44 21.38
N ARG A 38 -13.64 -16.66 22.45
CA ARG A 38 -12.77 -15.49 22.47
C ARG A 38 -11.41 -15.91 23.02
N ALA A 39 -10.33 -15.50 22.35
CA ALA A 39 -8.98 -15.52 22.90
C ALA A 39 -8.32 -14.17 22.60
N ALA A 40 -7.56 -13.64 23.56
CA ALA A 40 -6.92 -12.33 23.44
C ALA A 40 -5.51 -12.43 22.81
N CYS A 41 -5.00 -11.29 22.35
CA CYS A 41 -3.69 -11.19 21.75
C CYS A 41 -2.56 -11.52 22.73
N ASN A 42 -1.47 -12.10 22.21
CA ASN A 42 -0.13 -11.63 22.58
C ASN A 42 0.88 -11.88 21.45
N SER A 43 2.00 -11.16 21.51
CA SER A 43 3.04 -11.15 20.49
C SER A 43 3.77 -12.50 20.35
N ALA A 44 4.06 -12.92 19.12
CA ALA A 44 4.95 -14.04 18.83
C ALA A 44 6.04 -13.65 17.82
N HIS A 45 7.29 -13.51 18.30
CA HIS A 45 8.45 -13.83 17.47
C HIS A 45 8.38 -15.33 17.10
N TRP A 46 8.78 -15.69 15.89
CA TRP A 46 8.99 -17.09 15.50
C TRP A 46 10.44 -17.31 15.08
N PRO A 47 11.15 -18.30 15.66
CA PRO A 47 12.54 -18.57 15.33
C PRO A 47 12.67 -19.25 13.96
N GLN A 48 13.85 -19.12 13.36
CA GLN A 48 14.19 -19.81 12.12
C GLN A 48 14.48 -21.29 12.41
N HIS A 49 13.72 -22.21 11.82
CA HIS A 49 14.09 -23.62 11.75
C HIS A 49 14.81 -23.92 10.42
N ASN A 50 16.02 -24.48 10.53
CA ASN A 50 16.88 -24.81 9.40
C ASN A 50 16.85 -26.33 9.11
N PRO A 51 16.30 -26.79 7.98
CA PRO A 51 16.16 -28.21 7.66
C PRO A 51 17.45 -28.79 7.04
N ALA A 52 18.50 -28.95 7.85
CA ALA A 52 19.74 -29.59 7.42
C ALA A 52 19.75 -31.11 7.74
N GLN A 53 20.02 -31.91 6.70
CA GLN A 53 20.49 -33.30 6.74
C GLN A 53 19.66 -34.36 7.51
N ARG A 54 19.08 -35.30 6.75
CA ARG A 54 18.93 -36.70 7.18
C ARG A 54 19.55 -37.59 6.11
N GLY A 55 20.60 -38.34 6.48
CA GLY A 55 21.33 -39.20 5.54
C GLY A 55 22.09 -40.33 6.23
N GLN A 56 21.38 -41.46 6.44
CA GLN A 56 21.94 -42.78 6.79
C GLN A 56 22.72 -42.90 8.12
N GLY A 57 22.93 -44.14 8.56
CA GLY A 57 23.64 -44.47 9.81
C GLY A 57 22.81 -45.36 10.74
N GLN A 58 23.08 -46.67 10.72
CA GLN A 58 22.58 -47.61 11.72
C GLN A 58 23.60 -47.81 12.85
N GLN A 59 23.10 -48.29 14.00
CA GLN A 59 23.68 -49.27 14.92
C GLN A 59 23.83 -48.84 16.40
N ARG A 60 23.63 -49.88 17.23
CA ARG A 60 23.67 -49.99 18.69
C ARG A 60 25.06 -49.54 19.20
N GLN A 61 25.24 -49.07 20.44
CA GLN A 61 24.98 -49.78 21.69
C GLN A 61 24.75 -48.82 22.88
N ALA A 62 24.54 -49.38 24.08
CA ALA A 62 24.27 -48.66 25.31
C ALA A 62 25.50 -48.53 26.21
N GLN A 63 25.46 -47.60 27.17
CA GLN A 63 25.93 -47.87 28.54
C GLN A 63 25.24 -46.94 29.56
N GLN A 64 25.29 -47.34 30.82
CA GLN A 64 24.62 -46.70 31.95
C GLN A 64 25.60 -45.84 32.76
N ALA A 65 25.12 -44.78 33.39
CA ALA A 65 25.77 -44.16 34.54
C ALA A 65 24.70 -43.58 35.49
N GLN A 66 24.70 -44.05 36.74
CA GLN A 66 23.94 -43.44 37.84
C GLN A 66 24.88 -42.50 38.62
N GLY A 67 24.38 -41.37 39.14
CA GLY A 67 25.26 -40.36 39.76
C GLY A 67 24.57 -39.14 40.39
N GLN A 68 23.85 -39.36 41.48
CA GLN A 68 23.49 -38.35 42.49
C GLN A 68 24.00 -38.87 43.87
N PRO A 69 24.19 -38.08 44.95
CA PRO A 69 23.41 -36.87 45.28
C PRO A 69 24.06 -35.70 46.09
N ARG A 70 23.39 -34.53 46.04
CA ARG A 70 23.07 -33.55 47.13
C ARG A 70 24.16 -32.80 47.96
N GLN A 71 23.67 -31.62 48.42
CA GLN A 71 24.05 -30.75 49.55
C GLN A 71 24.87 -29.48 49.18
N GLY A 72 24.56 -28.27 49.67
CA GLY A 72 23.35 -27.81 50.39
C GLY A 72 23.52 -26.44 51.10
N GLN A 73 22.42 -25.66 51.29
CA GLN A 73 22.32 -24.41 52.10
C GLN A 73 23.18 -23.22 51.60
N HIS A 74 22.96 -21.91 51.86
CA HIS A 74 21.90 -21.06 52.47
C HIS A 74 21.77 -19.76 51.59
N GLY A 75 20.93 -18.73 51.79
CA GLY A 75 20.01 -18.33 52.90
C GLY A 75 19.11 -17.11 52.54
N GLN A 76 19.05 -16.08 53.39
CA GLN A 76 18.28 -14.80 53.33
C GLN A 76 19.27 -13.62 53.59
N GLY A 77 19.04 -12.31 53.42
CA GLY A 77 17.93 -11.38 53.06
C GLY A 77 18.49 -9.92 53.21
N GLN A 78 17.78 -8.77 53.28
CA GLN A 78 16.41 -8.30 52.97
C GLN A 78 16.37 -6.72 53.07
N GLN A 79 15.35 -6.01 52.55
CA GLN A 79 14.99 -4.57 52.78
C GLN A 79 15.93 -3.51 52.12
N GLY A 80 15.53 -2.24 51.84
CA GLY A 80 14.21 -1.57 51.93
C GLY A 80 14.17 -0.11 51.40
N GLN A 81 12.96 0.36 51.03
CA GLN A 81 12.38 1.73 50.82
C GLN A 81 13.27 3.01 50.93
N GLN A 82 13.32 3.91 49.92
CA GLN A 82 12.41 5.05 49.55
C GLN A 82 12.52 6.36 50.38
N SER A 83 12.64 7.53 49.70
CA SER A 83 11.93 8.83 49.91
C SER A 83 12.73 10.13 49.59
N VAL A 84 11.99 11.24 49.43
CA VAL A 84 12.33 12.68 49.18
C VAL A 84 11.13 13.50 49.79
N PRO A 85 11.01 14.86 49.88
CA PRO A 85 11.65 15.98 49.14
C PRO A 85 11.94 17.31 49.95
N ASN A 86 12.12 18.46 49.24
CA ASN A 86 11.86 19.88 49.62
C ASN A 86 12.79 20.60 50.67
N GLU A 87 12.97 21.94 50.75
CA GLU A 87 12.66 23.13 49.89
C GLU A 87 13.26 24.45 50.52
N GLN A 88 12.99 25.63 49.92
CA GLN A 88 13.02 27.02 50.47
C GLN A 88 14.28 27.93 50.26
N SER A 89 14.10 29.26 50.50
CA SER A 89 14.80 30.37 49.79
C SER A 89 14.64 31.79 50.44
N VAL A 90 15.12 32.87 49.75
CA VAL A 90 14.95 34.35 49.97
C VAL A 90 15.54 34.98 51.27
N PRO A 91 15.66 36.34 51.47
CA PRO A 91 15.63 37.56 50.60
C PRO A 91 16.90 38.50 50.84
N ASN A 92 17.02 39.85 50.67
CA ASN A 92 16.26 41.00 50.10
C ASN A 92 17.14 42.28 49.82
N GLN A 93 16.77 43.14 48.83
CA GLN A 93 16.69 44.65 48.77
C GLN A 93 17.72 45.65 49.40
N PRO A 94 17.59 47.03 49.30
CA PRO A 94 16.78 47.95 48.43
C PRO A 94 17.45 49.28 47.86
N SER A 95 16.74 50.02 46.98
CA SER A 95 16.67 51.53 46.76
C SER A 95 17.91 52.37 46.31
N ALA A 96 17.84 53.60 45.73
CA ALA A 96 16.88 54.44 44.94
C ALA A 96 17.55 55.83 44.60
N PRO A 97 16.92 56.87 43.99
CA PRO A 97 16.21 57.07 42.69
C PRO A 97 17.13 57.84 41.66
N GLU A 98 16.91 58.96 40.91
CA GLU A 98 15.82 59.95 40.61
C GLU A 98 16.13 60.87 39.35
N GLN A 99 15.16 61.71 38.92
CA GLN A 99 15.20 62.97 38.09
C GLN A 99 15.44 62.97 36.54
N GLN A 100 14.91 64.03 35.89
CA GLN A 100 14.94 64.37 34.43
C GLN A 100 15.22 65.88 34.23
N PRO A 101 15.73 66.30 33.04
CA PRO A 101 14.89 67.18 32.19
C PRO A 101 15.08 66.96 30.65
N ALA A 102 14.46 67.81 29.83
CA ALA A 102 14.46 67.79 28.35
C ALA A 102 14.61 69.23 27.78
N PRO A 103 14.50 69.48 26.47
CA PRO A 103 15.08 68.80 25.29
C PRO A 103 15.98 69.76 24.45
N ASN A 104 16.82 69.26 23.52
CA ASN A 104 17.28 70.12 22.41
C ASN A 104 17.75 69.39 21.12
N GLN A 105 17.76 70.19 20.05
CA GLN A 105 18.06 70.02 18.61
C GLN A 105 19.07 68.94 18.12
N GLN A 106 18.86 68.55 16.85
CA GLN A 106 19.76 67.72 16.03
C GLN A 106 21.10 68.43 15.71
N PRO A 107 22.15 67.66 15.40
CA PRO A 107 22.58 67.64 14.00
C PRO A 107 22.82 66.22 13.45
N ALA A 108 22.95 66.13 12.12
CA ALA A 108 23.42 64.97 11.37
C ALA A 108 24.57 65.40 10.43
N PRO A 109 25.26 64.49 9.71
CA PRO A 109 25.34 63.04 9.85
C PRO A 109 26.80 62.52 10.00
N GLN A 110 27.00 61.34 10.61
CA GLN A 110 28.20 60.52 10.34
C GLN A 110 27.83 59.03 10.25
N GLN A 111 28.33 58.36 9.20
CA GLN A 111 28.24 56.92 9.04
C GLN A 111 29.46 56.26 9.68
N GLN A 112 29.27 55.28 10.55
CA GLN A 112 30.28 54.28 10.87
C GLN A 112 29.65 52.87 10.85
N PRO A 113 30.38 51.85 10.36
CA PRO A 113 29.84 50.50 10.27
C PRO A 113 30.04 49.73 11.57
N THR A 114 29.05 48.92 11.98
CA THR A 114 29.21 47.48 12.31
C THR A 114 27.92 46.91 12.91
N ALA A 115 27.29 46.01 12.16
CA ALA A 115 26.47 44.92 12.71
C ALA A 115 26.26 43.90 11.60
N GLU A 116 27.32 43.17 11.22
CA GLU A 116 27.10 41.93 10.47
C GLU A 116 26.31 40.99 11.37
N VAL A 117 25.01 40.86 11.09
CA VAL A 117 24.18 39.84 11.72
C VAL A 117 24.67 38.50 11.18
N GLN A 118 25.59 37.87 11.92
CA GLN A 118 26.13 36.56 11.61
C GLN A 118 24.98 35.56 11.51
N ALA A 119 24.55 35.28 10.28
CA ALA A 119 23.44 34.40 10.00
C ALA A 119 23.78 33.00 10.54
N LYS A 120 23.01 32.53 11.54
CA LYS A 120 23.26 31.28 12.26
C LYS A 120 23.52 30.13 11.27
N PRO A 121 24.76 29.61 11.17
CA PRO A 121 25.09 28.58 10.20
C PRO A 121 24.66 27.22 10.75
N ASN A 122 23.36 26.90 10.66
CA ASN A 122 22.80 25.54 10.76
C ASN A 122 21.29 25.44 10.48
N SER A 123 20.76 26.21 9.52
CA SER A 123 19.59 25.69 8.76
C SER A 123 20.11 24.61 7.81
N PRO A 124 19.62 23.36 7.86
CA PRO A 124 20.05 22.33 6.92
C PRO A 124 19.73 22.80 5.50
N SER A 125 20.72 22.78 4.62
CA SER A 125 20.61 23.30 3.26
C SER A 125 19.48 22.58 2.51
N ALA A 126 18.45 23.33 2.10
CA ALA A 126 17.23 22.79 1.54
C ALA A 126 17.53 21.87 0.35
N ARG A 127 17.11 20.60 0.41
CA ARG A 127 17.30 19.66 -0.70
C ARG A 127 16.36 20.05 -1.84
N TYR A 128 16.91 20.12 -3.04
CA TYR A 128 16.17 20.31 -4.27
C TYR A 128 16.30 19.08 -5.18
N ILE A 129 15.24 18.80 -5.92
CA ILE A 129 15.21 17.80 -7.00
C ILE A 129 15.08 18.57 -8.31
N ARG A 130 15.86 18.21 -9.32
CA ARG A 130 15.80 18.83 -10.66
C ARG A 130 15.44 17.77 -11.69
N SER A 131 14.34 17.97 -12.40
CA SER A 131 13.94 17.17 -13.55
C SER A 131 14.21 17.95 -14.86
N LYS A 132 13.70 17.44 -15.99
CA LYS A 132 13.67 18.18 -17.25
C LYS A 132 12.58 19.27 -17.29
N LEU A 133 11.51 19.14 -16.48
CA LEU A 133 10.34 20.01 -16.53
C LEU A 133 10.38 21.10 -15.45
N CYS A 134 10.86 20.77 -14.25
CA CYS A 134 10.82 21.66 -13.11
C CYS A 134 11.93 21.39 -12.07
N THR A 135 12.00 22.27 -11.08
CA THR A 135 12.72 22.05 -9.82
C THR A 135 11.70 21.96 -8.68
N TYR A 136 11.98 21.09 -7.72
CA TYR A 136 11.12 20.82 -6.58
C TYR A 136 11.93 21.00 -5.30
N GLN A 137 11.39 21.76 -4.34
CA GLN A 137 11.93 21.87 -3.00
C GLN A 137 11.41 20.71 -2.16
N VAL A 138 12.28 20.03 -1.43
CA VAL A 138 11.88 18.99 -0.47
C VAL A 138 11.42 19.67 0.82
N VAL A 139 10.19 19.38 1.24
CA VAL A 139 9.55 20.03 2.40
C VAL A 139 9.79 19.23 3.67
N LYS A 140 9.52 17.91 3.64
CA LYS A 140 9.76 16.98 4.76
C LYS A 140 9.78 15.53 4.29
N PRO A 141 10.41 14.59 5.00
CA PRO A 141 10.11 13.17 4.83
C PRO A 141 8.64 12.86 5.17
N ILE A 142 8.10 11.85 4.49
CA ILE A 142 6.85 11.15 4.81
C ILE A 142 7.21 9.75 5.33
N MET A 143 8.14 9.07 4.66
CA MET A 143 8.73 7.81 5.11
C MET A 143 10.25 7.91 4.98
N GLU A 144 10.94 7.92 6.11
CA GLU A 144 12.40 7.87 6.13
C GLU A 144 12.94 6.48 5.78
N ARG A 145 14.21 6.44 5.36
CA ARG A 145 14.87 5.23 4.87
C ARG A 145 15.18 4.27 6.01
N LYS A 146 14.25 3.35 6.30
CA LYS A 146 14.54 2.17 7.12
C LYS A 146 15.68 1.37 6.47
N HIS A 147 16.65 0.94 7.27
CA HIS A 147 17.79 0.12 6.82
C HIS A 147 17.40 -1.37 6.56
N ASP A 148 16.24 -1.62 5.95
CA ASP A 148 15.84 -2.95 5.48
C ASP A 148 16.29 -3.15 4.01
N PRO A 149 17.18 -4.12 3.71
CA PRO A 149 17.61 -4.41 2.34
C PRO A 149 16.46 -4.79 1.38
N ARG A 150 15.31 -5.20 1.92
CA ARG A 150 14.10 -5.58 1.15
C ARG A 150 13.23 -4.38 0.80
N SER A 151 13.48 -3.19 1.36
CA SER A 151 12.66 -2.00 1.05
C SER A 151 12.77 -1.66 -0.43
N MET A 152 11.65 -1.68 -1.15
CA MET A 152 11.59 -1.23 -2.55
C MET A 152 11.88 0.27 -2.70
N THR A 153 11.71 1.04 -1.62
CA THR A 153 11.83 2.50 -1.60
C THR A 153 12.98 2.95 -0.69
N ASP A 154 13.81 3.88 -1.16
CA ASP A 154 14.94 4.46 -0.41
C ASP A 154 14.56 5.79 0.30
N GLY A 155 13.29 6.19 0.23
CA GLY A 155 12.67 7.28 0.98
C GLY A 155 11.42 7.81 0.27
N VAL A 156 10.43 8.28 1.03
CA VAL A 156 9.26 9.00 0.51
C VAL A 156 9.23 10.39 1.13
N TYR A 157 9.10 11.43 0.31
CA TYR A 157 9.17 12.83 0.77
C TYR A 157 8.02 13.66 0.22
N LEU A 158 7.57 14.62 1.03
CA LEU A 158 6.68 15.69 0.59
C LEU A 158 7.53 16.76 -0.11
N ILE A 159 7.17 17.11 -1.34
CA ILE A 159 7.91 18.09 -2.14
C ILE A 159 6.96 19.18 -2.67
N LYS A 160 7.53 20.35 -2.98
CA LYS A 160 6.81 21.49 -3.53
C LYS A 160 7.45 21.91 -4.85
N ASN A 161 6.66 21.95 -5.92
CA ASN A 161 7.07 22.52 -7.20
C ASN A 161 7.36 24.01 -7.02
N ILE A 162 8.57 24.48 -7.36
CA ILE A 162 8.96 25.87 -7.06
C ILE A 162 8.32 26.93 -7.97
N LYS A 163 7.78 26.52 -9.13
CA LYS A 163 7.17 27.45 -10.12
C LYS A 163 5.72 27.80 -9.77
N ASN A 164 4.93 26.81 -9.37
CA ASN A 164 3.49 26.98 -9.10
C ASN A 164 3.09 26.67 -7.64
N GLY A 165 4.02 26.22 -6.81
CA GLY A 165 3.77 25.91 -5.41
C GLY A 165 2.98 24.62 -5.14
N HIS A 166 2.66 23.82 -6.17
CA HIS A 166 1.90 22.58 -6.01
C HIS A 166 2.68 21.57 -5.15
N VAL A 167 1.96 20.90 -4.25
CA VAL A 167 2.50 19.88 -3.33
C VAL A 167 2.36 18.49 -3.95
N LEU A 168 3.44 17.71 -3.93
CA LEU A 168 3.60 16.42 -4.60
C LEU A 168 4.40 15.45 -3.71
N VAL A 169 4.52 14.19 -4.13
CA VAL A 169 5.31 13.17 -3.44
C VAL A 169 6.52 12.76 -4.28
N GLU A 170 7.70 12.70 -3.68
CA GLU A 170 8.88 12.01 -4.22
C GLU A 170 8.92 10.58 -3.68
N LYS A 171 8.85 9.57 -4.55
CA LYS A 171 9.26 8.19 -4.26
C LYS A 171 10.69 8.00 -4.78
N ARG A 172 11.66 7.88 -3.87
CA ARG A 172 13.10 7.83 -4.20
C ARG A 172 13.61 6.39 -4.26
N LEU A 173 14.29 6.03 -5.35
CA LEU A 173 14.61 4.66 -5.75
C LEU A 173 16.08 4.53 -6.20
N THR A 174 16.95 3.97 -5.37
CA THR A 174 18.38 3.77 -5.68
C THR A 174 18.59 2.52 -6.55
N LEU A 175 19.40 2.65 -7.60
CA LEU A 175 19.57 1.68 -8.69
C LEU A 175 20.61 0.59 -8.36
N ARG A 176 20.49 -0.02 -7.16
CA ARG A 176 21.51 -0.86 -6.49
C ARG A 176 21.89 -2.18 -7.19
N SER A 177 21.08 -2.69 -8.10
CA SER A 177 21.31 -3.95 -8.82
C SER A 177 20.49 -4.02 -10.11
N LEU A 178 20.89 -4.88 -11.06
CA LEU A 178 20.17 -5.07 -12.33
C LEU A 178 18.69 -5.44 -12.11
N ALA A 179 18.39 -6.35 -11.18
CA ALA A 179 17.01 -6.72 -10.84
C ALA A 179 16.21 -5.53 -10.28
N ARG A 180 16.81 -4.69 -9.43
CA ARG A 180 16.15 -3.48 -8.90
C ARG A 180 15.95 -2.43 -10.00
N GLN A 181 16.92 -2.26 -10.90
CA GLN A 181 16.80 -1.40 -12.09
C GLN A 181 15.66 -1.87 -13.02
N GLN A 182 15.53 -3.17 -13.27
CA GLN A 182 14.44 -3.76 -14.05
C GLN A 182 13.07 -3.55 -13.40
N ARG A 183 12.96 -3.69 -12.06
CA ARG A 183 11.72 -3.37 -11.33
C ARG A 183 11.36 -1.89 -11.39
N ILE A 184 12.33 -0.99 -11.21
CA ILE A 184 12.12 0.47 -11.31
C ILE A 184 11.70 0.85 -12.73
N ALA A 185 12.31 0.27 -13.77
CA ALA A 185 11.92 0.47 -15.15
C ALA A 185 10.50 -0.05 -15.46
N ALA A 186 10.08 -1.16 -14.83
CA ALA A 186 8.72 -1.69 -14.95
C ALA A 186 7.67 -0.78 -14.26
N GLU A 187 7.98 -0.27 -13.07
CA GLU A 187 7.12 0.71 -12.36
C GLU A 187 6.97 2.00 -13.20
N ILE A 188 8.08 2.54 -13.71
CA ILE A 188 8.08 3.72 -14.61
C ILE A 188 7.25 3.45 -15.88
N ALA A 189 7.41 2.30 -16.52
CA ALA A 189 6.66 1.95 -17.73
C ALA A 189 5.15 1.82 -17.45
N ALA A 190 4.76 1.21 -16.34
CA ALA A 190 3.36 1.10 -15.93
C ALA A 190 2.75 2.48 -15.62
N LEU A 191 3.44 3.31 -14.85
CA LEU A 191 2.99 4.67 -14.54
C LEU A 191 2.88 5.57 -15.78
N ARG A 192 3.83 5.47 -16.72
CA ARG A 192 3.74 6.16 -18.01
C ARG A 192 2.57 5.66 -18.86
N GLN A 193 2.24 4.37 -18.82
CA GLN A 193 1.02 3.83 -19.46
C GLN A 193 -0.25 4.35 -18.78
N ILE A 194 -0.29 4.46 -17.44
CA ILE A 194 -1.42 5.04 -16.69
C ILE A 194 -1.64 6.51 -17.08
N VAL A 195 -0.57 7.30 -17.23
CA VAL A 195 -0.64 8.68 -17.73
C VAL A 195 -1.09 8.74 -19.19
N GLY A 196 -0.59 7.82 -20.04
CA GLY A 196 -1.02 7.70 -21.44
C GLY A 196 -2.50 7.32 -21.61
N GLY A 197 -3.05 6.54 -20.68
CA GLY A 197 -4.49 6.29 -20.55
C GLY A 197 -5.27 7.41 -19.85
N GLY A 198 -4.70 8.62 -19.75
CA GLY A 198 -5.38 9.82 -19.26
C GLY A 198 -5.40 10.01 -17.75
N ALA A 199 -4.68 9.20 -16.96
CA ALA A 199 -4.55 9.29 -15.50
C ALA A 199 -5.92 9.38 -14.75
N PRO A 200 -6.62 8.27 -14.52
CA PRO A 200 -7.92 8.26 -13.85
C PRO A 200 -7.80 8.64 -12.38
N TYR A 201 -8.81 9.33 -11.84
CA TYR A 201 -8.78 9.84 -10.47
C TYR A 201 -8.72 8.76 -9.37
N SER A 202 -8.95 7.49 -9.72
CA SER A 202 -8.85 6.33 -8.83
C SER A 202 -7.44 5.69 -8.80
N VAL A 203 -6.48 6.19 -9.58
CA VAL A 203 -5.12 5.64 -9.66
C VAL A 203 -4.08 6.76 -9.54
N ASN A 204 -3.09 6.57 -8.66
CA ASN A 204 -2.00 7.52 -8.45
C ASN A 204 -1.07 7.51 -9.68
N PHE A 205 -0.70 8.70 -10.17
CA PHE A 205 -0.03 8.86 -11.45
C PHE A 205 1.29 9.63 -11.35
N LEU A 206 2.16 9.42 -12.34
CA LEU A 206 3.45 10.09 -12.48
C LEU A 206 3.26 11.50 -13.05
N VAL A 207 3.66 12.50 -12.28
CA VAL A 207 3.68 13.92 -12.69
C VAL A 207 4.99 14.26 -13.39
N ASP A 208 6.12 13.73 -12.90
CA ASP A 208 7.45 13.99 -13.44
C ASP A 208 8.46 12.92 -12.98
N GLU A 209 9.64 12.88 -13.60
CA GLU A 209 10.71 11.93 -13.32
C GLU A 209 12.07 12.64 -13.28
N ALA A 210 12.80 12.47 -12.19
CA ALA A 210 14.15 13.00 -12.04
C ALA A 210 15.15 11.86 -11.81
N HIS A 211 16.27 11.88 -12.53
CA HIS A 211 17.36 10.93 -12.36
C HIS A 211 18.63 11.67 -11.93
N ASP A 212 19.23 11.21 -10.84
CA ASP A 212 20.47 11.73 -10.27
C ASP A 212 21.58 10.69 -10.45
N THR A 213 22.51 10.99 -11.34
CA THR A 213 23.63 10.12 -11.70
C THR A 213 24.69 10.02 -10.60
N LEU A 214 24.85 11.06 -9.77
CA LEU A 214 25.90 11.14 -8.74
C LEU A 214 25.66 10.15 -7.60
N ILE A 215 24.38 9.94 -7.26
CA ILE A 215 23.91 8.98 -6.24
C ILE A 215 23.25 7.74 -6.86
N ASN A 216 23.31 7.58 -8.19
CA ASN A 216 22.71 6.50 -8.97
C ASN A 216 21.26 6.19 -8.54
N CYS A 217 20.40 7.21 -8.64
CA CYS A 217 19.06 7.21 -8.06
C CYS A 217 18.03 7.80 -9.02
N THR A 218 16.87 7.17 -9.13
CA THR A 218 15.69 7.75 -9.80
C THR A 218 14.67 8.19 -8.76
N SER A 219 13.93 9.25 -9.08
CA SER A 219 12.90 9.85 -8.23
C SER A 219 11.62 9.95 -9.05
N LEU A 220 10.60 9.21 -8.64
CA LEU A 220 9.25 9.32 -9.22
C LEU A 220 8.54 10.46 -8.50
N ILE A 221 8.07 11.45 -9.25
CA ILE A 221 7.29 12.56 -8.71
C ILE A 221 5.82 12.26 -8.99
N LEU A 222 5.07 12.04 -7.91
CA LEU A 222 3.73 11.48 -7.89
C LEU A 222 2.72 12.48 -7.34
N GLU A 223 1.44 12.26 -7.61
CA GLU A 223 0.34 12.94 -6.93
C GLU A 223 0.44 12.77 -5.39
N HIS A 224 0.17 13.85 -4.66
CA HIS A 224 0.02 13.82 -3.20
C HIS A 224 -1.44 13.60 -2.77
N CYS A 225 -1.66 12.52 -2.02
CA CYS A 225 -2.94 12.21 -1.36
C CYS A 225 -2.90 12.72 0.10
N ASP A 226 -3.70 13.74 0.41
CA ASP A 226 -3.62 14.51 1.67
C ASP A 226 -4.29 13.87 2.89
N ARG A 227 -4.98 12.73 2.73
CA ARG A 227 -5.70 12.03 3.81
C ARG A 227 -5.07 10.70 4.22
N GLY A 228 -3.82 10.46 3.83
CA GLY A 228 -3.07 9.25 4.19
C GLY A 228 -3.51 8.01 3.41
N SER A 229 -3.47 6.85 4.06
CA SER A 229 -3.84 5.54 3.50
C SER A 229 -4.96 4.87 4.29
N LEU A 230 -5.51 3.77 3.76
CA LEU A 230 -6.42 2.92 4.52
C LEU A 230 -5.74 2.25 5.73
N CYS A 231 -4.40 2.15 5.76
CA CYS A 231 -3.67 1.68 6.94
C CYS A 231 -3.90 2.63 8.13
N ASP A 232 -3.71 3.94 7.91
CA ASP A 232 -3.94 4.98 8.92
C ASP A 232 -5.40 4.99 9.41
N VAL A 233 -6.36 4.74 8.52
CA VAL A 233 -7.79 4.64 8.87
C VAL A 233 -8.09 3.41 9.72
N ILE A 234 -7.48 2.25 9.43
CA ILE A 234 -7.64 1.02 10.22
C ILE A 234 -6.99 1.19 11.60
N GLU A 235 -5.76 1.72 11.65
CA GLU A 235 -5.04 1.98 12.90
C GLU A 235 -5.79 2.96 13.80
N LYS A 236 -6.31 4.06 13.24
CA LYS A 236 -7.18 4.99 13.96
C LYS A 236 -8.44 4.30 14.49
N SER A 237 -9.16 3.57 13.64
CA SER A 237 -10.41 2.89 14.01
C SER A 237 -10.19 1.85 15.12
N LEU A 238 -9.04 1.16 15.10
CA LEU A 238 -8.63 0.21 16.13
C LEU A 238 -8.30 0.90 17.47
N ALA A 239 -7.61 2.05 17.43
CA ALA A 239 -7.30 2.85 18.61
C ALA A 239 -8.57 3.45 19.26
N GLU A 240 -9.48 3.99 18.45
CA GLU A 240 -10.78 4.53 18.89
C GLU A 240 -11.80 3.42 19.22
N ARG A 241 -11.49 2.16 18.88
CA ARG A 241 -12.37 0.97 19.00
C ARG A 241 -13.71 1.09 18.26
N MET A 242 -13.77 1.97 17.27
CA MET A 242 -14.97 2.20 16.45
C MET A 242 -14.93 1.34 15.18
N GLN A 243 -16.08 0.81 14.79
CA GLN A 243 -16.24 0.12 13.51
C GLN A 243 -16.47 1.12 12.38
N LEU A 244 -15.96 0.81 11.20
CA LEU A 244 -16.22 1.60 9.99
C LEU A 244 -17.68 1.42 9.56
N THR A 245 -18.33 2.50 9.11
CA THR A 245 -19.72 2.42 8.65
C THR A 245 -19.79 1.64 7.33
N GLU A 246 -20.87 0.87 7.12
CA GLU A 246 -21.00 0.05 5.89
C GLU A 246 -20.92 0.92 4.63
N ASN A 247 -21.51 2.13 4.65
CA ASN A 247 -21.44 3.07 3.54
C ASN A 247 -20.00 3.52 3.20
N TYR A 248 -19.12 3.65 4.21
CA TYR A 248 -17.71 3.93 3.97
C TYR A 248 -16.99 2.75 3.32
N VAL A 249 -17.29 1.52 3.72
CA VAL A 249 -16.70 0.32 3.10
C VAL A 249 -17.17 0.17 1.64
N TRP A 250 -18.46 0.38 1.34
CA TRP A 250 -18.95 0.37 -0.04
C TRP A 250 -18.31 1.46 -0.91
N HIS A 251 -18.13 2.67 -0.38
CA HIS A 251 -17.43 3.76 -1.06
C HIS A 251 -15.98 3.37 -1.39
N VAL A 252 -15.25 2.78 -0.41
CA VAL A 252 -13.86 2.38 -0.63
C VAL A 252 -13.74 1.21 -1.61
N LEU A 253 -14.63 0.22 -1.53
CA LEU A 253 -14.67 -0.89 -2.48
C LEU A 253 -15.01 -0.42 -3.90
N ALA A 254 -15.94 0.54 -4.05
CA ALA A 254 -16.28 1.15 -5.33
C ALA A 254 -15.13 1.97 -5.92
N GLY A 255 -14.42 2.76 -5.10
CA GLY A 255 -13.22 3.47 -5.54
C GLY A 255 -12.12 2.52 -6.02
N LEU A 256 -11.90 1.42 -5.30
CA LEU A 256 -10.92 0.40 -5.65
C LEU A 256 -11.33 -0.41 -6.90
N SER A 257 -12.62 -0.68 -7.13
CA SER A 257 -13.08 -1.36 -8.35
C SER A 257 -12.88 -0.53 -9.61
N LYS A 258 -13.00 0.80 -9.54
CA LYS A 258 -12.61 1.69 -10.65
C LYS A 258 -11.12 1.57 -10.98
N ALA A 259 -10.28 1.60 -9.95
CA ALA A 259 -8.83 1.46 -10.12
C ALA A 259 -8.48 0.14 -10.81
N LEU A 260 -9.05 -0.99 -10.35
CA LEU A 260 -8.89 -2.31 -10.96
C LEU A 260 -9.40 -2.34 -12.41
N LEU A 261 -10.59 -1.82 -12.67
CA LEU A 261 -11.21 -1.79 -13.99
C LEU A 261 -10.32 -1.06 -15.00
N PHE A 262 -9.72 0.06 -14.60
CA PHE A 262 -8.74 0.77 -15.42
C PHE A 262 -7.42 0.00 -15.57
N ILE A 263 -6.76 -0.44 -14.49
CA ILE A 263 -5.44 -1.09 -14.65
C ILE A 263 -5.54 -2.41 -15.45
N HIS A 264 -6.66 -3.14 -15.31
CA HIS A 264 -6.90 -4.39 -16.04
C HIS A 264 -7.27 -4.18 -17.50
N TYR A 265 -8.05 -3.13 -17.85
CA TYR A 265 -8.67 -3.00 -19.18
C TYR A 265 -8.51 -1.65 -19.89
N GLY A 266 -7.90 -0.64 -19.26
CA GLY A 266 -7.74 0.71 -19.83
C GLY A 266 -9.00 1.59 -19.78
N PHE A 267 -10.09 1.08 -19.20
CA PHE A 267 -11.39 1.76 -19.18
C PHE A 267 -11.57 2.63 -17.93
N ASP A 268 -11.61 3.94 -18.10
CA ASP A 268 -11.96 4.90 -17.05
C ASP A 268 -13.48 5.16 -17.04
N VAL A 269 -14.18 4.49 -16.12
CA VAL A 269 -15.64 4.62 -15.99
C VAL A 269 -16.10 6.04 -15.61
N ASP A 270 -15.27 6.82 -14.91
CA ASP A 270 -15.60 8.20 -14.54
C ASP A 270 -15.51 9.17 -15.72
N ARG A 271 -14.79 8.77 -16.78
CA ARG A 271 -14.58 9.55 -18.00
C ARG A 271 -14.79 8.71 -19.25
N ALA A 272 -15.86 7.90 -19.28
CA ALA A 272 -16.20 6.99 -20.37
C ALA A 272 -16.49 7.66 -21.75
N HIS A 273 -16.35 8.99 -21.85
CA HIS A 273 -16.31 9.75 -23.11
C HIS A 273 -14.90 9.82 -23.73
N ILE A 274 -13.86 9.52 -22.95
CA ILE A 274 -12.48 9.34 -23.42
C ILE A 274 -12.38 7.94 -24.02
N PRO A 275 -11.91 7.78 -25.27
CA PRO A 275 -11.75 6.46 -25.89
C PRO A 275 -10.80 5.54 -25.11
N GLU A 276 -11.12 4.24 -25.05
CA GLU A 276 -10.20 3.21 -24.50
C GLU A 276 -8.86 3.22 -25.27
N PRO A 277 -7.69 3.14 -24.61
CA PRO A 277 -6.40 3.10 -25.28
C PRO A 277 -6.24 1.84 -26.15
N THR A 278 -6.00 2.02 -27.46
CA THR A 278 -5.97 0.94 -28.48
C THR A 278 -5.03 -0.22 -28.16
N ASP A 279 -3.93 0.08 -27.46
CA ASP A 279 -2.82 -0.86 -27.21
C ASP A 279 -2.65 -1.21 -25.72
N TRP A 280 -3.70 -1.05 -24.91
CA TRP A 280 -3.63 -1.25 -23.46
C TRP A 280 -3.03 -2.59 -23.05
N ASN A 281 -1.86 -2.55 -22.41
CA ASN A 281 -1.18 -3.73 -21.88
C ASN A 281 -1.54 -3.90 -20.40
N THR A 282 -2.64 -4.61 -20.14
CA THR A 282 -3.17 -5.02 -18.82
C THR A 282 -2.10 -5.07 -17.73
N LEU A 283 -2.25 -4.22 -16.72
CA LEU A 283 -1.38 -4.11 -15.55
C LEU A 283 -1.97 -4.89 -14.39
N CYS A 284 -1.22 -5.86 -13.86
CA CYS A 284 -1.54 -6.54 -12.60
C CYS A 284 -0.72 -5.89 -11.48
N HIS A 285 -1.35 -5.52 -10.37
CA HIS A 285 -0.72 -4.74 -9.29
C HIS A 285 0.07 -5.63 -8.31
N LEU A 286 -0.48 -6.80 -7.97
CA LEU A 286 0.08 -7.88 -7.16
C LEU A 286 0.47 -7.56 -5.70
N ASP A 287 0.45 -6.29 -5.29
CA ASP A 287 0.68 -5.86 -3.89
C ASP A 287 -0.39 -4.84 -3.43
N ILE A 288 -1.68 -5.12 -3.68
CA ILE A 288 -2.78 -4.31 -3.17
C ILE A 288 -2.98 -4.62 -1.67
N LYS A 289 -2.90 -3.58 -0.84
CA LYS A 289 -3.03 -3.65 0.64
C LYS A 289 -3.39 -2.26 1.19
N PRO A 290 -3.83 -2.11 2.46
CA PRO A 290 -4.32 -0.83 2.99
C PRO A 290 -3.31 0.32 2.91
N ALA A 291 -2.01 0.04 3.06
CA ALA A 291 -0.94 1.03 2.94
C ALA A 291 -0.68 1.52 1.50
N ASN A 292 -1.20 0.81 0.49
CA ASN A 292 -1.05 1.12 -0.94
C ASN A 292 -2.36 1.69 -1.54
N VAL A 293 -3.40 1.87 -0.72
CA VAL A 293 -4.64 2.55 -1.11
C VAL A 293 -4.74 3.86 -0.32
N PHE A 294 -4.54 4.96 -1.05
CA PHE A 294 -4.45 6.30 -0.51
C PHE A 294 -5.78 7.04 -0.57
N LEU A 295 -5.90 8.10 0.23
CA LEU A 295 -7.10 8.93 0.35
C LEU A 295 -6.77 10.40 0.07
N SER A 296 -7.60 11.05 -0.73
CA SER A 296 -7.45 12.46 -1.12
C SER A 296 -8.75 13.24 -0.92
N SER A 297 -8.65 14.51 -0.51
CA SER A 297 -9.79 15.43 -0.47
C SER A 297 -10.12 16.02 -1.84
N VAL A 298 -9.16 16.03 -2.78
CA VAL A 298 -9.33 16.57 -4.14
C VAL A 298 -10.22 15.65 -4.97
N ASN A 299 -11.20 16.21 -5.69
CA ASN A 299 -12.18 15.46 -6.50
C ASN A 299 -12.98 14.42 -5.69
N THR A 300 -13.29 14.76 -4.44
CA THR A 300 -14.21 14.02 -3.55
C THR A 300 -15.65 14.08 -4.05
N ILE A 301 -16.40 12.97 -3.91
CA ILE A 301 -17.86 12.95 -4.12
C ILE A 301 -18.56 12.71 -2.78
N GLY A 302 -19.49 13.58 -2.41
CA GLY A 302 -20.23 13.46 -1.15
C GLY A 302 -19.31 13.56 0.09
N PRO A 303 -19.59 12.80 1.17
CA PRO A 303 -18.92 12.97 2.46
C PRO A 303 -17.59 12.21 2.61
N PHE A 304 -17.18 11.39 1.63
CA PHE A 304 -16.09 10.43 1.78
C PHE A 304 -14.91 10.75 0.84
N PRO A 305 -13.65 10.76 1.32
CA PRO A 305 -12.48 11.13 0.52
C PRO A 305 -12.33 10.24 -0.72
N ARG A 306 -11.77 10.81 -1.79
CA ARG A 306 -11.42 10.09 -3.01
C ARG A 306 -10.42 8.98 -2.70
N VAL A 307 -10.67 7.79 -3.23
CA VAL A 307 -9.85 6.59 -3.05
C VAL A 307 -8.93 6.42 -4.24
N VAL A 308 -7.64 6.17 -3.98
CA VAL A 308 -6.58 6.19 -5.00
C VAL A 308 -5.63 4.99 -4.79
N LEU A 309 -5.56 4.06 -5.75
CA LEU A 309 -4.59 2.97 -5.72
C LEU A 309 -3.19 3.46 -6.14
N GLY A 310 -2.13 3.05 -5.44
CA GLY A 310 -0.75 3.39 -5.77
C GLY A 310 0.30 2.40 -5.23
N ASP A 311 1.58 2.78 -5.35
CA ASP A 311 2.77 1.91 -5.22
C ASP A 311 2.78 0.73 -6.21
N PHE A 312 3.04 1.07 -7.48
CA PHE A 312 3.22 0.11 -8.56
C PHE A 312 4.58 -0.63 -8.50
N GLY A 313 5.28 -0.65 -7.36
CA GLY A 313 6.57 -1.31 -7.19
C GLY A 313 6.55 -2.82 -7.50
N CYS A 314 5.41 -3.49 -7.33
CA CYS A 314 5.20 -4.91 -7.66
C CYS A 314 4.49 -5.16 -9.01
N VAL A 315 4.21 -4.12 -9.82
CA VAL A 315 3.44 -4.24 -11.07
C VAL A 315 4.05 -5.19 -12.11
N VAL A 316 3.18 -5.81 -12.91
CA VAL A 316 3.52 -6.74 -13.99
C VAL A 316 2.55 -6.53 -15.15
N THR A 317 3.04 -6.55 -16.39
CA THR A 317 2.15 -6.50 -17.56
C THR A 317 1.72 -7.90 -18.02
N TYR A 318 0.56 -8.03 -18.64
CA TYR A 318 0.11 -9.31 -19.20
C TYR A 318 1.08 -9.87 -20.26
N LYS A 319 1.78 -9.00 -21.01
CA LYS A 319 2.88 -9.40 -21.91
C LYS A 319 4.09 -9.99 -21.16
N ASP A 320 4.40 -9.54 -19.94
CA ASP A 320 5.44 -10.16 -19.08
C ASP A 320 5.01 -11.52 -18.53
N ILE A 321 3.71 -11.71 -18.27
CA ILE A 321 3.13 -13.00 -17.84
C ILE A 321 3.20 -14.01 -18.98
N LEU A 322 2.69 -13.67 -20.17
CA LEU A 322 2.68 -14.57 -21.33
C LEU A 322 4.09 -14.96 -21.80
N SER A 323 5.07 -14.06 -21.69
CA SER A 323 6.48 -14.35 -22.04
C SER A 323 7.26 -15.10 -20.95
N GLY A 324 6.63 -15.43 -19.82
CA GLY A 324 7.26 -16.09 -18.68
C GLY A 324 8.33 -15.25 -17.97
N LYS A 325 8.59 -14.01 -18.41
CA LYS A 325 9.50 -13.06 -17.76
C LYS A 325 9.09 -12.79 -16.32
N ALA A 326 7.79 -12.56 -16.11
CA ALA A 326 7.20 -12.41 -14.79
C ALA A 326 7.60 -13.54 -13.82
N TYR A 327 7.60 -14.80 -14.25
CA TYR A 327 7.91 -15.95 -13.39
C TYR A 327 9.38 -15.99 -12.95
N ARG A 328 10.29 -15.46 -13.78
CA ARG A 328 11.73 -15.37 -13.45
C ARG A 328 12.02 -14.21 -12.50
N ASP A 329 11.34 -13.07 -12.70
CA ASP A 329 11.69 -11.82 -12.03
C ASP A 329 10.97 -11.65 -10.67
N LEU A 330 9.76 -12.21 -10.50
CA LEU A 330 8.87 -11.88 -9.37
C LEU A 330 9.09 -12.67 -8.08
N GLN A 331 9.77 -13.81 -8.14
CA GLN A 331 9.60 -14.91 -7.17
C GLN A 331 9.68 -14.53 -5.68
N LYS A 332 10.33 -13.44 -5.29
CA LYS A 332 10.55 -13.03 -3.88
C LYS A 332 9.90 -11.68 -3.51
N GLN A 333 8.85 -11.25 -4.22
CA GLN A 333 8.24 -9.91 -4.10
C GLN A 333 6.75 -9.97 -3.69
N GLY A 334 6.22 -8.85 -3.18
CA GLY A 334 4.88 -8.72 -2.57
C GLY A 334 4.89 -8.88 -1.04
N THR A 335 3.82 -8.44 -0.37
CA THR A 335 3.73 -8.39 1.10
C THR A 335 3.30 -9.74 1.71
N PRO A 336 4.07 -10.34 2.64
CA PRO A 336 3.66 -11.54 3.37
C PRO A 336 2.31 -11.36 4.08
N GLY A 337 1.45 -12.38 4.02
CA GLY A 337 0.06 -12.32 4.52
C GLY A 337 -0.94 -11.76 3.49
N TRP A 338 -0.49 -11.07 2.44
CA TRP A 338 -1.33 -10.48 1.40
C TRP A 338 -1.31 -11.28 0.07
N PHE A 339 -0.85 -12.53 0.11
CA PHE A 339 -0.93 -13.45 -1.01
C PHE A 339 -2.21 -14.30 -0.93
N PRO A 340 -2.90 -14.54 -2.07
CA PRO A 340 -4.08 -15.40 -2.12
C PRO A 340 -3.71 -16.88 -1.95
N PRO A 341 -4.63 -17.75 -1.49
CA PRO A 341 -4.32 -19.10 -1.01
C PRO A 341 -3.80 -20.11 -2.05
N GLU A 342 -3.89 -19.80 -3.34
CA GLU A 342 -3.25 -20.55 -4.43
C GLU A 342 -1.74 -20.29 -4.55
N ILE A 343 -1.24 -19.15 -4.05
CA ILE A 343 0.17 -18.76 -4.11
C ILE A 343 0.90 -19.31 -2.89
N LYS A 344 1.91 -20.14 -3.11
CA LYS A 344 2.63 -20.91 -2.08
C LYS A 344 4.13 -20.65 -2.14
N ALA A 345 4.81 -20.69 -1.00
CA ALA A 345 6.27 -20.57 -0.99
C ALA A 345 6.91 -21.74 -1.75
N SER A 346 7.71 -21.44 -2.77
CA SER A 346 8.39 -22.42 -3.62
C SER A 346 9.64 -22.99 -2.95
N SER A 347 9.86 -24.30 -3.07
CA SER A 347 11.05 -25.00 -2.57
C SER A 347 12.36 -24.47 -3.16
N PHE A 348 12.32 -23.85 -4.35
CA PHE A 348 13.49 -23.24 -4.98
C PHE A 348 13.72 -21.77 -4.56
N GLY A 349 12.96 -21.30 -3.56
CA GLY A 349 13.03 -19.95 -3.02
C GLY A 349 12.23 -18.97 -3.85
N GLY A 350 10.90 -19.06 -3.79
CA GLY A 350 10.02 -18.17 -4.54
C GLY A 350 8.55 -18.26 -4.15
N TRP A 351 7.67 -17.90 -5.08
CA TRP A 351 6.23 -18.08 -5.00
C TRP A 351 5.75 -18.92 -6.20
N ASP A 352 5.22 -20.12 -5.96
CA ASP A 352 4.58 -20.97 -6.96
C ASP A 352 3.06 -20.72 -6.96
N GLY A 353 2.47 -20.56 -8.15
CA GLY A 353 1.04 -20.36 -8.32
C GLY A 353 0.69 -19.64 -9.63
N LYS A 354 -0.62 -19.50 -9.90
CA LYS A 354 -1.11 -18.59 -10.95
C LYS A 354 -1.36 -17.22 -10.33
N TYR A 355 -0.79 -16.18 -10.93
CA TYR A 355 -0.94 -14.79 -10.51
C TYR A 355 -1.38 -13.90 -11.69
N GLY A 356 -1.95 -12.73 -11.39
CA GLY A 356 -2.43 -11.76 -12.37
C GLY A 356 -3.69 -11.04 -11.88
N MET A 357 -4.57 -10.64 -12.78
CA MET A 357 -5.84 -9.95 -12.45
C MET A 357 -6.65 -10.60 -11.29
N PRO A 358 -6.77 -11.95 -11.18
CA PRO A 358 -7.48 -12.58 -10.06
C PRO A 358 -6.77 -12.48 -8.70
N THR A 359 -5.46 -12.18 -8.68
CA THR A 359 -4.70 -11.86 -7.46
C THR A 359 -5.13 -10.50 -6.93
N ASP A 360 -5.17 -9.49 -7.80
CA ASP A 360 -5.60 -8.14 -7.46
C ASP A 360 -7.04 -8.10 -6.93
N ILE A 361 -7.95 -8.88 -7.54
CA ILE A 361 -9.34 -9.05 -7.07
C ILE A 361 -9.39 -9.65 -5.66
N TRP A 362 -8.61 -10.70 -5.39
CA TRP A 362 -8.55 -11.29 -4.05
C TRP A 362 -8.01 -10.30 -3.02
N GLN A 363 -6.95 -9.56 -3.38
CA GLN A 363 -6.34 -8.56 -2.53
C GLN A 363 -7.29 -7.38 -2.24
N ALA A 364 -8.09 -6.93 -3.21
CA ALA A 364 -9.12 -5.92 -2.98
C ALA A 364 -10.20 -6.41 -1.97
N GLY A 365 -10.60 -7.69 -2.06
CA GLY A 365 -11.42 -8.33 -1.03
C GLY A 365 -10.73 -8.38 0.34
N ALA A 366 -9.44 -8.72 0.37
CA ALA A 366 -8.63 -8.74 1.60
C ALA A 366 -8.52 -7.36 2.26
N VAL A 367 -8.43 -6.27 1.49
CA VAL A 367 -8.47 -4.90 2.03
C VAL A 367 -9.82 -4.65 2.73
N MET A 368 -10.95 -5.03 2.12
CA MET A 368 -12.26 -4.86 2.75
C MET A 368 -12.43 -5.72 3.99
N GLN A 369 -11.94 -6.96 4.00
CA GLN A 369 -11.91 -7.79 5.20
C GLN A 369 -11.04 -7.16 6.31
N SER A 370 -9.85 -6.66 5.97
CA SER A 370 -8.94 -5.99 6.90
C SER A 370 -9.59 -4.75 7.53
N MET A 371 -10.27 -3.93 6.73
CA MET A 371 -11.09 -2.81 7.19
C MET A 371 -12.24 -3.23 8.10
N CYS A 372 -13.12 -4.12 7.64
CA CYS A 372 -14.34 -4.51 8.37
C CYS A 372 -14.06 -5.23 9.70
N ARG A 373 -12.91 -5.88 9.83
CA ARG A 373 -12.53 -6.63 11.05
C ARG A 373 -11.47 -5.94 11.90
N LEU A 374 -10.87 -4.85 11.40
CA LEU A 374 -9.71 -4.17 12.00
C LEU A 374 -8.53 -5.14 12.25
N VAL A 375 -8.19 -5.94 11.24
CA VAL A 375 -7.10 -6.93 11.29
C VAL A 375 -5.96 -6.59 10.32
N SER A 376 -4.72 -6.82 10.73
CA SER A 376 -3.50 -6.50 9.95
C SER A 376 -3.25 -7.45 8.77
N ASN A 377 -3.84 -8.65 8.79
CA ASN A 377 -3.77 -9.64 7.72
C ASN A 377 -5.16 -10.26 7.49
N PRO A 378 -5.51 -10.62 6.24
CA PRO A 378 -6.73 -11.35 5.94
C PRO A 378 -6.77 -12.75 6.57
N ASP A 379 -7.99 -13.25 6.78
CA ASP A 379 -8.31 -14.58 7.34
C ASP A 379 -9.30 -15.33 6.42
N MET A 380 -8.82 -16.44 5.86
CA MET A 380 -9.63 -17.34 5.03
C MET A 380 -10.72 -18.09 5.83
N THR A 381 -10.55 -18.31 7.14
CA THR A 381 -11.55 -18.97 7.99
C THR A 381 -12.88 -18.22 7.99
N SER A 382 -12.81 -16.88 7.99
CA SER A 382 -13.98 -16.02 7.95
C SER A 382 -14.63 -15.97 6.55
N VAL A 383 -13.84 -16.07 5.49
CA VAL A 383 -14.33 -16.19 4.10
C VAL A 383 -15.08 -17.52 3.90
N GLU A 384 -14.51 -18.63 4.38
CA GLU A 384 -15.13 -19.97 4.30
C GLU A 384 -16.45 -20.06 5.06
N LYS A 385 -16.58 -19.31 6.17
CA LYS A 385 -17.82 -19.17 6.95
C LYS A 385 -18.81 -18.16 6.35
N GLY A 386 -18.59 -17.71 5.11
CA GLY A 386 -19.44 -16.73 4.41
C GLY A 386 -19.49 -15.35 5.06
N ARG A 387 -18.53 -15.02 5.93
CA ARG A 387 -18.54 -13.87 6.85
C ARG A 387 -17.22 -13.11 6.79
N ALA A 388 -16.70 -12.84 5.59
CA ALA A 388 -15.43 -12.13 5.40
C ALA A 388 -15.40 -10.80 6.16
N CYS A 389 -16.44 -9.97 6.04
CA CYS A 389 -16.56 -8.70 6.78
C CYS A 389 -16.97 -8.91 8.24
N GLY A 390 -17.83 -9.89 8.52
CA GLY A 390 -18.30 -10.22 9.86
C GLY A 390 -19.80 -9.92 10.06
N ARG A 391 -20.32 -10.23 11.26
CA ARG A 391 -21.76 -10.21 11.56
C ARG A 391 -22.39 -8.80 11.68
N LEU A 392 -21.58 -7.73 11.72
CA LEU A 392 -22.05 -6.33 11.84
C LEU A 392 -22.31 -5.67 10.48
N TYR A 393 -21.96 -6.33 9.37
CA TYR A 393 -22.10 -5.84 8.00
C TYR A 393 -23.10 -6.70 7.24
N SER A 394 -23.79 -6.12 6.27
CA SER A 394 -24.88 -6.76 5.53
C SER A 394 -24.50 -8.09 4.85
N PRO A 395 -25.49 -8.97 4.59
CA PRO A 395 -25.29 -10.15 3.75
C PRO A 395 -24.75 -9.81 2.36
N GLU A 396 -25.17 -8.68 1.78
CA GLU A 396 -24.71 -8.20 0.48
C GLU A 396 -23.20 -7.86 0.50
N LEU A 397 -22.73 -7.11 1.51
CA LEU A 397 -21.32 -6.73 1.58
C LEU A 397 -20.43 -7.94 1.87
N ASN A 398 -20.86 -8.81 2.79
CA ASN A 398 -20.19 -10.09 2.98
C ASN A 398 -20.17 -10.90 1.67
N GLY A 399 -21.28 -10.98 0.93
CA GLY A 399 -21.40 -11.69 -0.34
C GLY A 399 -20.37 -11.24 -1.39
N VAL A 400 -20.28 -9.93 -1.65
CA VAL A 400 -19.33 -9.38 -2.64
C VAL A 400 -17.88 -9.64 -2.21
N VAL A 401 -17.53 -9.39 -0.94
CA VAL A 401 -16.17 -9.60 -0.43
C VAL A 401 -15.78 -11.08 -0.39
N ASN A 402 -16.70 -11.98 0.00
CA ASN A 402 -16.49 -13.43 -0.09
C ASN A 402 -16.19 -13.87 -1.53
N ALA A 403 -16.92 -13.34 -2.52
CA ALA A 403 -16.76 -13.68 -3.93
C ALA A 403 -15.40 -13.24 -4.48
N CYS A 404 -14.90 -12.06 -4.10
CA CYS A 404 -13.54 -11.63 -4.39
C CYS A 404 -12.49 -12.57 -3.78
N MET A 405 -12.70 -13.05 -2.55
CA MET A 405 -11.72 -13.81 -1.78
C MET A 405 -11.74 -15.34 -1.99
N LEU A 406 -12.51 -15.87 -2.96
CA LEU A 406 -12.66 -17.32 -3.16
C LEU A 406 -11.32 -18.04 -3.42
N LYS A 407 -11.18 -19.27 -2.88
CA LYS A 407 -10.05 -20.17 -3.16
C LYS A 407 -9.96 -20.60 -4.62
N ASP A 408 -11.10 -20.75 -5.29
CA ASP A 408 -11.15 -21.05 -6.72
C ASP A 408 -11.00 -19.75 -7.52
N ILE A 409 -9.82 -19.62 -8.15
CA ILE A 409 -9.44 -18.48 -8.99
C ILE A 409 -10.47 -18.24 -10.11
N ALA A 410 -11.02 -19.31 -10.69
CA ALA A 410 -11.95 -19.23 -11.82
C ALA A 410 -13.39 -18.83 -11.41
N ARG A 411 -13.65 -18.70 -10.11
CA ARG A 411 -14.94 -18.25 -9.55
C ARG A 411 -14.90 -16.83 -8.97
N ARG A 412 -13.72 -16.19 -8.92
CA ARG A 412 -13.61 -14.77 -8.57
C ARG A 412 -14.23 -13.91 -9.69
N PRO A 413 -14.90 -12.80 -9.37
CA PRO A 413 -15.37 -11.85 -10.39
C PRO A 413 -14.18 -11.22 -11.13
N THR A 414 -14.36 -10.84 -12.39
CA THR A 414 -13.43 -9.91 -13.06
C THR A 414 -13.62 -8.50 -12.50
N ALA A 415 -12.70 -7.56 -12.80
CA ALA A 415 -12.92 -6.16 -12.43
C ALA A 415 -14.13 -5.54 -13.14
N LYS A 416 -14.53 -6.07 -14.32
CA LYS A 416 -15.79 -5.69 -15.00
C LYS A 416 -17.02 -6.18 -14.23
N ASP A 417 -17.04 -7.45 -13.80
CA ASP A 417 -18.14 -7.99 -12.98
C ASP A 417 -18.28 -7.26 -11.64
N LEU A 418 -17.15 -7.02 -10.98
CA LEU A 418 -17.09 -6.33 -9.69
C LEU A 418 -17.58 -4.87 -9.82
N ALA A 419 -17.17 -4.15 -10.87
CA ALA A 419 -17.64 -2.79 -11.14
C ALA A 419 -19.15 -2.72 -11.43
N MET A 420 -19.70 -3.69 -12.20
CA MET A 420 -21.14 -3.76 -12.47
C MET A 420 -21.95 -4.00 -11.18
N GLU A 421 -21.53 -4.95 -10.34
CA GLU A 421 -22.18 -5.22 -9.06
C GLU A 421 -22.08 -4.03 -8.11
N LEU A 422 -20.93 -3.36 -8.04
CA LEU A 422 -20.74 -2.19 -7.18
C LEU A 422 -21.55 -0.98 -7.65
N LYS A 423 -21.69 -0.75 -8.96
CA LYS A 423 -22.62 0.26 -9.49
C LYS A 423 -24.07 -0.03 -9.06
N ALA A 424 -24.48 -1.30 -9.05
CA ALA A 424 -25.80 -1.70 -8.56
C ALA A 424 -25.94 -1.60 -7.03
N GLN A 425 -24.92 -1.93 -6.24
CA GLN A 425 -24.97 -1.94 -4.77
C GLN A 425 -24.84 -0.54 -4.14
N THR A 426 -24.11 0.37 -4.78
CA THR A 426 -24.00 1.79 -4.37
C THR A 426 -25.29 2.56 -4.68
N ALA A 427 -25.87 2.37 -5.88
CA ALA A 427 -27.15 2.98 -6.25
C ALA A 427 -28.29 2.63 -5.27
N LYS A 428 -28.39 1.35 -4.84
CA LYS A 428 -29.35 0.90 -3.80
C LYS A 428 -29.19 1.60 -2.44
N ARG A 429 -28.03 2.22 -2.18
CA ARG A 429 -27.66 2.88 -0.92
C ARG A 429 -27.61 4.42 -1.02
N GLY A 430 -27.98 4.99 -2.17
CA GLY A 430 -27.84 6.42 -2.44
C GLY A 430 -26.39 6.90 -2.52
N LEU A 431 -25.43 5.98 -2.73
CA LEU A 431 -24.01 6.30 -2.90
C LEU A 431 -23.69 6.50 -4.39
N PRO A 432 -22.90 7.51 -4.77
CA PRO A 432 -22.45 7.67 -6.14
C PRO A 432 -21.43 6.58 -6.51
N TYR A 433 -21.63 5.90 -7.65
CA TYR A 433 -20.56 5.11 -8.26
C TYR A 433 -19.67 6.01 -9.11
N GLU A 434 -20.18 6.49 -10.25
CA GLU A 434 -19.46 7.41 -11.14
C GLU A 434 -19.33 8.84 -10.57
N LEU A 435 -18.27 9.53 -10.98
CA LEU A 435 -18.17 10.98 -10.89
C LEU A 435 -19.31 11.64 -11.69
N PRO A 436 -19.94 12.72 -11.18
CA PRO A 436 -20.86 13.52 -11.99
C PRO A 436 -20.14 14.06 -13.23
N SER A 437 -20.73 13.87 -14.40
CA SER A 437 -20.17 14.41 -15.65
C SER A 437 -20.07 15.93 -15.56
N THR A 438 -18.86 16.47 -15.61
CA THR A 438 -18.62 17.90 -15.77
C THR A 438 -19.20 18.34 -17.10
N LYS A 439 -20.17 19.27 -17.06
CA LYS A 439 -20.70 19.97 -18.23
C LYS A 439 -19.73 21.05 -18.70
#